data_AF-A0A959W929-F1
#
_entry.id   AF-A0A959W929-F1
#
_cell.length_a   1.000
_cell.length_b   1.000
_cell.length_c   1.000
_cell.angle_alpha   90.00
_cell.angle_beta   90.00
_cell.angle_gamma   90.00
#
_symmetry.space_group_name_H-M   'P 1'
#
loop_
_entity.id
_entity.type
_entity.pdbx_description
1 polymer ?
#
loop_
_entity_poly.entity_id
_entity_poly.type
_entity_poly.pdbx_seq_one_letter_code
_entity_poly.pdbx_strand_id
1 'polypeptide(L)'
;MALARNILIIALLAAGVAFLPNGGNVADAVLVTMTMAFLAGLAWTVYRLTYEFRHGLVSLADSRRVILYSCFGLVVLLIAGTDRMFSTGLGTMAWLLLLASALVGIWLVVSEARDY
;
A
#
# COMPACT_ATOMS: atom_id res chain seq x y z
N MET A 1 14.79 -44.14 -13.50
CA MET A 1 13.98 -43.81 -12.30
C MET A 1 13.88 -42.31 -12.01
N ALA A 2 14.91 -41.49 -12.26
CA ALA A 2 14.85 -40.04 -12.01
C ALA A 2 13.80 -39.30 -12.88
N LEU A 3 13.67 -39.66 -14.17
CA LEU A 3 12.72 -39.03 -15.08
C LEU A 3 11.26 -39.26 -14.66
N ALA A 4 10.89 -40.52 -14.34
CA ALA A 4 9.56 -40.85 -13.84
C ALA A 4 9.24 -40.12 -12.52
N ARG A 5 10.22 -40.02 -11.61
CA ARG A 5 10.06 -39.26 -10.35
C ARG A 5 9.87 -37.77 -10.60
N ASN A 6 10.66 -37.17 -11.49
CA ASN A 6 10.56 -35.75 -11.81
C ASN A 6 9.22 -35.43 -12.49
N ILE A 7 8.78 -36.28 -13.42
CA ILE A 7 7.46 -36.16 -14.06
C ILE A 7 6.35 -36.27 -13.00
N LEU A 8 6.47 -37.18 -12.05
CA LEU A 8 5.47 -37.36 -10.99
C LEU A 8 5.44 -36.16 -10.02
N ILE A 9 6.59 -35.55 -9.70
CA ILE A 9 6.66 -34.31 -8.91
C ILE A 9 6.01 -33.15 -9.66
N ILE A 10 6.34 -32.99 -10.95
CA ILE A 10 5.75 -31.93 -11.80
C ILE A 10 4.24 -32.14 -11.94
N ALA A 11 3.78 -33.39 -12.12
CA ALA A 11 2.37 -33.73 -12.22
C ALA A 11 1.62 -33.48 -10.89
N LEU A 12 2.24 -33.77 -9.74
CA LEU A 12 1.66 -33.46 -8.42
C LEU A 12 1.55 -31.96 -8.15
N LEU A 13 2.59 -31.20 -8.50
CA LEU A 13 2.56 -29.74 -8.40
C LEU A 13 1.51 -29.14 -9.35
N ALA A 14 1.45 -29.64 -10.58
CA ALA A 14 0.45 -29.24 -11.56
C ALA A 14 -0.98 -29.59 -11.11
N ALA A 15 -1.18 -30.75 -10.46
CA ALA A 15 -2.47 -31.12 -9.88
C ALA A 15 -2.85 -30.19 -8.72
N GLY A 16 -1.90 -29.83 -7.85
CA GLY A 16 -2.11 -28.84 -6.79
C GLY A 16 -2.57 -27.48 -7.33
N VAL A 17 -1.98 -27.04 -8.44
CA VAL A 17 -2.38 -25.81 -9.14
C VAL A 17 -3.73 -25.95 -9.84
N ALA A 18 -4.01 -27.10 -10.46
CA ALA A 18 -5.24 -27.33 -11.23
C ALA A 18 -6.49 -27.53 -10.35
N PHE A 19 -6.32 -28.07 -9.14
CA PHE A 19 -7.40 -28.24 -8.17
C PHE A 19 -7.49 -27.10 -7.14
N LEU A 20 -6.58 -26.12 -7.19
CA LEU A 20 -6.80 -24.82 -6.56
C LEU A 20 -7.95 -24.14 -7.32
N PRO A 21 -9.06 -23.78 -6.66
CA PRO A 21 -10.25 -23.28 -7.34
C PRO A 21 -10.00 -21.85 -7.81
N ASN A 22 -9.24 -21.65 -8.90
CA ASN A 22 -8.87 -20.32 -9.43
C ASN A 22 -7.89 -20.35 -10.64
N GLY A 23 -8.16 -21.14 -11.70
CA GLY A 23 -7.27 -21.24 -12.88
C GLY A 23 -7.04 -19.95 -13.68
N GLY A 24 -7.87 -18.91 -13.51
CA GLY A 24 -7.66 -17.57 -14.08
C GLY A 24 -6.81 -16.63 -13.20
N ASN A 25 -6.40 -17.06 -12.01
CA ASN A 25 -6.02 -16.20 -10.89
C ASN A 25 -4.50 -16.07 -10.65
N VAL A 26 -3.62 -16.65 -11.47
CA VAL A 26 -2.17 -16.49 -11.21
C VAL A 26 -1.74 -15.05 -11.49
N ALA A 27 -2.25 -14.45 -12.57
CA ALA A 27 -1.97 -13.05 -12.89
C ALA A 27 -2.55 -12.10 -11.84
N ASP A 28 -3.80 -12.32 -11.42
CA ASP A 28 -4.44 -11.53 -10.36
C ASP A 28 -3.75 -11.72 -9.00
N ALA A 29 -3.36 -12.94 -8.64
CA ALA A 29 -2.61 -13.20 -7.43
C ALA A 29 -1.23 -12.51 -7.45
N VAL A 30 -0.53 -12.51 -8.59
CA VAL A 30 0.72 -11.78 -8.76
C VAL A 30 0.49 -10.27 -8.62
N LEU A 31 -0.56 -9.73 -9.24
CA LEU A 31 -0.92 -8.32 -9.17
C LEU A 31 -1.25 -7.90 -7.73
N VAL A 32 -2.10 -8.67 -7.04
CA VAL A 32 -2.45 -8.45 -5.63
C VAL A 32 -1.22 -8.53 -4.74
N THR A 33 -0.34 -9.50 -4.98
CA THR A 33 0.91 -9.65 -4.22
C THR A 33 1.83 -8.46 -4.43
N MET A 34 1.97 -7.97 -5.66
CA MET A 34 2.73 -6.74 -5.96
C MET A 34 2.11 -5.52 -5.29
N THR A 35 0.79 -5.35 -5.34
CA THR A 35 0.10 -4.24 -4.68
C THR A 35 0.29 -4.29 -3.16
N MET A 36 0.16 -5.48 -2.55
CA MET A 36 0.43 -5.67 -1.12
C MET A 36 1.90 -5.39 -0.76
N ALA A 37 2.84 -5.86 -1.57
CA ALA A 37 4.27 -5.58 -1.36
C ALA A 37 4.57 -4.08 -1.47
N PHE A 38 3.93 -3.38 -2.42
CA PHE A 38 4.04 -1.93 -2.56
C PHE A 38 3.47 -1.18 -1.35
N LEU A 39 2.27 -1.56 -0.88
CA LEU A 39 1.66 -1.00 0.33
C LEU A 39 2.51 -1.27 1.58
N ALA A 40 3.08 -2.47 1.70
CA ALA A 40 4.01 -2.81 2.78
C ALA A 40 5.29 -1.96 2.70
N GLY A 41 5.81 -1.72 1.49
CA GLY A 41 6.94 -0.82 1.25
C GLY A 41 6.65 0.62 1.64
N LEU A 42 5.44 1.14 1.35
CA LEU A 42 5.00 2.46 1.82
C LEU A 42 4.91 2.51 3.35
N ALA A 43 4.28 1.52 3.98
CA ALA A 43 4.20 1.45 5.44
C ALA A 43 5.59 1.40 6.09
N TRP A 44 6.50 0.61 5.51
CA TRP A 44 7.89 0.54 5.93
C TRP A 44 8.61 1.87 5.76
N THR A 45 8.38 2.57 4.65
CA THR A 45 8.99 3.88 4.38
C THR A 45 8.52 4.92 5.40
N VAL A 46 7.22 4.97 5.72
CA VAL A 46 6.67 5.84 6.77
C VAL A 46 7.26 5.50 8.14
N TYR A 47 7.37 4.21 8.47
CA TYR A 47 8.02 3.75 9.70
C TYR A 47 9.49 4.19 9.76
N ARG A 48 10.23 4.02 8.66
CA ARG A 48 11.63 4.39 8.56
C ARG A 48 11.83 5.90 8.70
N LEU A 49 11.02 6.71 8.01
CA LEU A 49 11.04 8.16 8.12
C LEU A 49 10.74 8.61 9.56
N THR A 50 9.77 7.97 10.20
CA THR A 50 9.42 8.24 11.60
C THR A 50 10.57 7.93 12.55
N TYR A 51 11.32 6.86 12.29
CA TYR A 51 12.48 6.50 13.09
C TYR A 51 13.65 7.47 12.90
N GLU A 52 13.93 7.88 11.66
CA GLU A 52 15.00 8.83 11.33
C GLU A 52 14.72 10.23 11.88
N PHE A 53 13.50 10.75 11.66
CA PHE A 53 13.09 12.08 12.11
C PHE A 53 12.41 12.07 13.48
N ARG A 54 12.60 11.01 14.28
CA ARG A 54 11.94 10.86 15.59
C ARG A 54 12.14 12.07 16.50
N HIS A 55 13.34 12.66 16.49
CA HIS A 55 13.66 13.83 17.28
C HIS A 55 12.84 15.07 16.85
N GLY A 56 12.72 15.32 15.55
CA GLY A 56 11.91 16.42 15.01
C GLY A 56 10.39 16.16 15.10
N LEU A 57 9.96 14.90 15.11
CA LEU A 57 8.56 14.56 15.31
C LEU A 57 8.13 14.75 16.77
N VAL A 58 8.99 14.42 17.74
CA VAL A 58 8.68 14.60 19.16
C VAL A 58 8.63 16.08 19.56
N SER A 59 9.38 16.97 18.87
CA SER A 59 9.27 18.41 19.09
C SER A 59 8.00 19.03 18.51
N LEU A 60 7.28 18.30 17.64
CA LEU A 60 6.00 18.75 17.11
C LEU A 60 4.88 18.58 18.15
N ALA A 61 3.98 19.56 18.22
CA ALA A 61 2.77 19.46 19.04
C ALA A 61 1.95 18.20 18.69
N ASP A 62 1.36 17.55 19.70
CA ASP A 62 0.60 16.29 19.54
C ASP A 62 -0.47 16.37 18.44
N SER A 63 -1.19 17.50 18.34
CA SER A 63 -2.21 17.74 17.31
C SER A 63 -1.64 17.64 15.88
N ARG A 64 -0.42 18.15 15.66
CA ARG A 64 0.22 18.12 14.32
C ARG A 64 0.69 16.73 13.95
N ARG A 65 1.19 15.97 14.93
CA ARG A 65 1.55 14.56 14.73
C ARG A 65 0.34 13.73 14.32
N VAL A 66 -0.81 13.93 14.96
CA VAL A 66 -2.05 13.22 14.60
C VAL A 66 -2.47 13.54 13.17
N ILE A 67 -2.41 14.81 12.75
CA ILE A 67 -2.73 15.22 11.38
C ILE A 67 -1.80 14.52 10.39
N LEU A 68 -0.48 14.57 10.63
CA LEU A 68 0.51 13.94 9.76
C LEU A 68 0.27 12.44 9.59
N TYR A 69 0.06 11.71 10.68
CA TYR A 69 -0.24 10.27 10.63
C TYR A 69 -1.57 9.97 9.95
N SER A 70 -2.58 10.82 10.14
CA SER A 70 -3.87 10.68 9.47
C SER A 70 -3.75 10.89 7.95
N CYS A 71 -2.94 11.85 7.50
CA CYS A 71 -2.68 12.05 6.08
C CYS A 71 -1.99 10.84 5.44
N PHE A 72 -0.97 10.27 6.09
CA PHE A 72 -0.34 9.03 5.60
C PHE A 72 -1.32 7.86 5.56
N GLY A 73 -2.12 7.69 6.62
CA GLY A 73 -3.17 6.66 6.66
C GLY A 73 -4.19 6.83 5.54
N LEU A 74 -4.61 8.08 5.26
CA LEU A 74 -5.54 8.40 4.18
C LEU A 74 -4.95 8.06 2.80
N VAL A 75 -3.66 8.36 2.55
CA VAL A 75 -2.99 8.00 1.29
C VAL A 75 -2.98 6.48 1.10
N VAL A 76 -2.65 5.71 2.14
CA VAL A 76 -2.67 4.24 2.10
C VAL A 76 -4.07 3.72 1.79
N LEU A 77 -5.10 4.28 2.44
CA LEU A 77 -6.50 3.91 2.21
C LEU A 77 -6.95 4.22 0.77
N LEU A 78 -6.54 5.37 0.23
CA LEU A 78 -6.84 5.78 -1.15
C LEU A 78 -6.20 4.85 -2.17
N ILE A 79 -4.95 4.43 -1.95
CA ILE A 79 -4.28 3.47 -2.83
C ILE A 79 -5.01 2.12 -2.80
N ALA A 80 -5.33 1.62 -1.61
CA ALA A 80 -6.06 0.36 -1.46
C ALA A 80 -7.48 0.41 -2.04
N GLY A 81 -8.14 1.56 -2.01
CA GLY A 81 -9.49 1.77 -2.53
C GLY A 81 -9.57 2.20 -4.00
N THR A 82 -8.44 2.31 -4.70
CA THR A 82 -8.34 2.87 -6.07
C THR A 82 -9.35 2.22 -7.01
N ASP A 83 -9.33 0.88 -7.16
CA ASP A 83 -10.19 0.19 -8.12
C ASP A 83 -11.68 0.47 -7.89
N ARG A 84 -12.08 0.59 -6.63
CA ARG A 84 -13.48 0.84 -6.26
C ARG A 84 -13.87 2.30 -6.46
N MET A 85 -12.99 3.24 -6.13
CA MET A 85 -13.27 4.67 -6.34
C MET A 85 -13.29 5.03 -7.83
N PHE A 86 -12.38 4.49 -8.63
CA PHE A 86 -12.31 4.77 -10.06
C PHE A 86 -13.44 4.11 -10.89
N SER A 87 -14.18 3.16 -10.29
CA SER A 87 -15.35 2.55 -10.94
C SER A 87 -16.52 3.52 -11.17
N THR A 88 -16.52 4.67 -10.48
CA THR A 88 -17.58 5.69 -10.61
C THR A 88 -16.97 7.08 -10.79
N GLY A 89 -17.59 7.94 -11.61
CA GLY A 89 -17.09 9.30 -11.81
C GLY A 89 -17.01 10.13 -10.52
N LEU A 90 -17.99 9.96 -9.62
CA LEU A 90 -18.01 10.62 -8.31
C LEU A 90 -16.89 10.08 -7.41
N GLY A 91 -16.65 8.77 -7.41
CA GLY A 91 -15.56 8.15 -6.66
C GLY A 91 -14.18 8.66 -7.11
N THR A 92 -13.96 8.84 -8.41
CA THR A 92 -12.71 9.42 -8.93
C THR A 92 -12.52 10.87 -8.45
N MET A 93 -13.57 11.69 -8.45
CA MET A 93 -13.50 13.06 -7.93
C MET A 93 -13.19 13.09 -6.43
N ALA A 94 -13.87 12.24 -5.65
CA ALA A 94 -13.61 12.11 -4.21
C ALA A 94 -12.18 11.64 -3.95
N TRP A 95 -11.67 10.68 -4.72
CA TRP A 95 -10.30 10.19 -4.62
C TRP A 95 -9.28 11.30 -4.84
N LEU A 96 -9.46 12.12 -5.89
CA LEU A 96 -8.57 13.25 -6.20
C LEU A 96 -8.61 14.32 -5.09
N LEU A 97 -9.80 14.67 -4.60
CA LEU A 97 -9.96 15.64 -3.52
C LEU A 97 -9.30 15.16 -2.23
N LEU A 98 -9.51 13.91 -1.85
CA LEU A 98 -8.92 13.32 -0.66
C LEU A 98 -7.39 13.24 -0.79
N LEU A 99 -6.87 12.84 -1.95
CA LEU A 99 -5.43 12.81 -2.19
C LEU A 99 -4.82 14.21 -2.09
N ALA A 100 -5.44 15.19 -2.75
CA ALA A 100 -4.99 16.59 -2.68
C ALA A 100 -5.01 17.11 -1.24
N SER A 101 -6.07 16.82 -0.48
CA SER A 101 -6.16 17.24 0.93
C SER A 101 -5.07 16.59 1.80
N ALA A 102 -4.73 15.32 1.56
CA ALA A 102 -3.67 14.64 2.28
C ALA A 102 -2.29 15.25 1.97
N LEU A 103 -2.02 15.54 0.70
CA LEU A 103 -0.76 16.18 0.28
C LEU A 103 -0.62 17.60 0.83
N VAL A 104 -1.70 18.39 0.81
CA VAL A 104 -1.72 19.73 1.41
C VAL A 104 -1.51 19.65 2.92
N GLY A 105 -2.16 18.72 3.61
CA GLY A 105 -1.96 18.50 5.05
C GLY A 105 -0.51 18.16 5.41
N ILE A 106 0.12 17.27 4.64
CA ILE A 106 1.55 16.95 4.82
C ILE A 106 2.41 18.19 4.55
N TRP A 107 2.15 18.92 3.46
CA TRP A 107 2.92 20.10 3.09
C TRP A 107 2.85 21.19 4.17
N LEU A 108 1.66 21.49 4.70
CA LEU A 108 1.46 22.47 5.77
C LEU A 108 2.24 22.11 7.04
N VAL A 109 2.22 20.84 7.43
CA VAL A 109 2.97 20.39 8.62
C VAL A 109 4.48 20.51 8.39
N VAL A 110 4.96 20.18 7.19
CA VAL A 110 6.38 20.26 6.83
C VAL A 110 6.85 21.71 6.67
N SER A 111 6.05 22.60 6.06
CA SER A 111 6.40 24.01 5.91
C SER A 111 6.52 24.67 7.28
N GLU A 112 5.56 24.42 8.16
CA GLU A 112 5.58 25.02 9.49
C GLU A 112 6.70 24.47 10.38
N ALA A 113 7.10 23.21 10.17
CA ALA A 113 8.28 22.65 10.83
C ALA A 113 9.61 23.25 10.32
N ARG A 114 9.64 23.87 9.14
CA ARG A 114 10.83 24.52 8.57
C ARG A 114 10.94 25.99 8.95
N ASP A 115 9.83 26.61 9.33
CA ASP A 115 9.78 28.03 9.71
C ASP A 115 10.20 28.27 11.19
N TYR A 116 10.36 27.20 11.98
CA TYR A 116 10.93 27.21 13.33
C TYR A 116 12.45 26.96 13.32
#